data_AF-A0A1W6K3R3-F1
#
_entry.id   AF-A0A1W6K3R3-F1
#
_cell.length_a   1.000
_cell.length_b   1.000
_cell.length_c   1.000
_cell.angle_alpha   90.00
_cell.angle_beta   90.00
_cell.angle_gamma   90.00
#
_symmetry.space_group_name_H-M   'P 1'
#
loop_
_entity.id
_entity.type
_entity.pdbx_description
1 polymer ?
#
loop_
_entity_poly.entity_id
_entity_poly.type
_entity_poly.pdbx_seq_one_letter_code
_entity_poly.pdbx_strand_id
1 'polypeptide(L)'
;MKIVDIRKCKFTEIDIQDDPEKVIKKLGKPLEIVNTSEIKGNFASLFSDCRFWEAHEVLEEKWKINNNEMERKYLQALILICASMIKYLKGQKEISDKLLNQALSLISELPEDVLPFFYVRFCLNS
;
A
#
# COMPACT_ATOMS: atom_id res chain seq x y z
N MET A 1 0.12 14.77 21.70
CA MET A 1 -0.49 14.22 20.47
C MET A 1 0.38 14.64 19.31
N LYS A 2 1.29 13.76 18.89
CA LYS A 2 2.12 13.96 17.70
C LYS A 2 1.48 13.22 16.54
N ILE A 3 0.66 13.94 15.76
CA ILE A 3 0.13 13.43 14.48
C ILE A 3 1.25 13.57 13.45
N VAL A 4 1.55 12.47 12.76
CA VAL A 4 2.59 12.40 11.73
C VAL A 4 2.00 12.67 10.36
N ASP A 5 0.83 12.11 10.08
CA ASP A 5 0.17 12.24 8.79
C ASP A 5 -1.35 12.13 8.95
N ILE A 6 -2.10 12.82 8.09
CA ILE A 6 -3.54 12.65 7.97
C ILE A 6 -3.85 12.52 6.49
N ARG A 7 -4.49 11.41 6.11
CA ARG A 7 -4.88 11.14 4.72
C ARG A 7 -6.36 10.85 4.66
N LYS A 8 -7.03 11.28 3.58
CA LYS A 8 -8.46 11.05 3.38
C LYS A 8 -8.73 10.39 2.04
N CYS A 9 -9.20 9.14 2.08
CA CYS A 9 -9.73 8.39 0.94
C CYS A 9 -11.14 7.90 1.27
N LYS A 10 -11.38 6.58 1.21
CA LYS A 10 -12.58 5.91 1.75
C LYS A 10 -12.74 6.18 3.24
N PHE A 11 -11.64 6.14 3.98
CA PHE A 11 -11.56 6.50 5.40
C PHE A 11 -10.59 7.67 5.60
N THR A 12 -10.71 8.35 6.75
CA THR A 12 -9.68 9.27 7.24
C THR A 12 -8.68 8.46 8.06
N GLU A 13 -7.48 8.31 7.54
CA GLU A 13 -6.35 7.69 8.23
C GLU A 13 -5.55 8.75 8.97
N ILE A 14 -5.13 8.41 10.19
CA ILE A 14 -4.35 9.29 11.05
C ILE A 14 -3.16 8.49 11.56
N ASP A 15 -1.98 8.84 11.09
CA ASP A 15 -0.74 8.24 11.56
C ASP A 15 -0.27 9.02 12.79
N ILE A 16 0.07 8.29 13.86
CA ILE A 16 0.43 8.87 15.14
C ILE A 16 1.75 8.30 15.63
N GLN A 17 2.55 9.14 16.28
CA GLN A 17 3.74 8.74 17.02
C GLN A 17 3.57 9.15 18.49
N ASP A 18 2.46 8.71 19.08
CA ASP A 18 2.06 8.97 20.46
C ASP A 18 1.13 7.81 20.89
N ASP A 19 0.78 7.80 22.17
CA ASP A 19 -0.17 6.85 22.73
C ASP A 19 -1.56 6.97 22.04
N PRO A 20 -2.09 5.89 21.43
CA PRO A 20 -3.40 5.87 20.79
C PRO A 20 -4.54 6.34 21.70
N GLU A 21 -4.48 6.06 23.01
CA GLU A 21 -5.52 6.45 23.97
C GLU A 21 -5.73 7.97 24.03
N LYS A 22 -4.64 8.74 23.88
CA LYS A 22 -4.73 10.22 23.85
C LYS A 22 -5.47 10.73 22.62
N VAL A 23 -5.37 10.00 21.51
CA VAL A 23 -6.01 10.36 20.23
C VAL A 23 -7.49 9.97 20.30
N ILE A 24 -7.79 8.78 20.82
CA ILE A 24 -9.17 8.31 21.06
C ILE A 24 -9.93 9.28 21.95
N LYS A 25 -9.31 9.76 23.03
CA LYS A 25 -9.93 10.74 23.95
C LYS A 25 -10.29 12.07 23.27
N LYS A 26 -9.57 12.47 22.21
CA LYS A 26 -9.78 13.74 21.52
C LYS A 26 -10.68 13.64 20.29
N LEU A 27 -10.52 12.59 19.49
CA LEU A 27 -11.18 12.42 18.19
C LEU A 27 -12.33 11.42 18.23
N GLY A 28 -12.47 10.69 19.34
CA GLY A 28 -13.41 9.58 19.48
C GLY A 28 -12.79 8.24 19.11
N LYS A 29 -13.58 7.18 19.31
CA LYS A 29 -13.15 5.80 19.00
C LYS A 29 -13.04 5.61 17.48
N PRO A 30 -11.88 5.19 16.95
CA PRO A 30 -11.74 4.91 15.53
C PRO A 30 -12.49 3.62 15.15
N LEU A 31 -12.78 3.47 13.86
CA LEU A 31 -13.33 2.22 13.31
C LEU A 31 -12.34 1.05 13.49
N GLU A 32 -11.06 1.33 13.33
CA GLU A 32 -9.98 0.34 13.42
C GLU A 32 -8.71 1.00 13.97
N ILE A 33 -7.93 0.24 14.74
CA ILE A 33 -6.58 0.62 15.17
C ILE A 33 -5.62 -0.39 14.57
N VAL A 34 -4.62 0.12 13.87
CA VAL A 34 -3.64 -0.68 13.14
C VAL A 34 -2.33 -0.69 13.90
N ASN A 35 -1.81 -1.88 14.17
CA ASN A 35 -0.44 -2.03 14.64
C ASN A 35 0.47 -2.20 13.42
N THR A 36 1.37 -1.23 13.20
CA THR A 36 2.31 -1.26 12.07
C THR A 36 3.27 -2.44 12.10
N SER A 37 3.46 -3.09 13.25
CA SER A 37 4.29 -4.30 13.39
C SER A 37 3.54 -5.60 13.07
N GLU A 38 2.21 -5.55 12.95
CA GLU A 38 1.35 -6.71 12.72
C GLU A 38 0.26 -6.38 11.72
N ILE A 39 0.65 -6.25 10.45
CA ILE A 39 -0.29 -5.96 9.37
C ILE A 39 -1.03 -7.24 9.01
N LYS A 40 -2.36 -7.16 8.98
CA LYS A 40 -3.25 -8.28 8.67
C LYS A 40 -4.02 -8.00 7.40
N GLY A 41 -4.32 -9.06 6.66
CA GLY A 41 -5.11 -9.01 5.44
C GLY A 41 -4.29 -9.22 4.18
N ASN A 42 -4.99 -9.40 3.06
CA ASN A 42 -4.36 -9.53 1.76
C ASN A 42 -4.38 -8.19 1.02
N PHE A 43 -3.45 -8.03 0.09
CA PHE A 43 -3.36 -6.84 -0.76
C PHE A 43 -4.68 -6.50 -1.47
N ALA A 44 -5.43 -7.47 -1.99
CA ALA A 44 -6.67 -7.16 -2.74
C ALA A 44 -7.71 -6.46 -1.85
N SER A 45 -7.90 -6.94 -0.62
CA SER A 45 -8.77 -6.32 0.38
C SER A 45 -8.24 -4.95 0.82
N LEU A 46 -6.96 -4.88 1.22
CA LEU A 46 -6.34 -3.64 1.70
C LEU A 46 -6.37 -2.55 0.63
N PHE A 47 -6.00 -2.88 -0.60
CA PHE A 47 -6.00 -1.93 -1.71
C PHE A 47 -7.41 -1.43 -2.03
N SER A 48 -8.41 -2.32 -2.04
CA SER A 48 -9.82 -1.95 -2.28
C SER A 48 -10.40 -1.06 -1.17
N ASP A 49 -9.86 -1.16 0.04
CA ASP A 49 -10.25 -0.33 1.18
C ASP A 49 -9.44 0.98 1.30
N CYS A 50 -8.66 1.34 0.27
CA CYS A 50 -7.69 2.45 0.27
C CYS A 50 -6.59 2.35 1.35
N ARG A 51 -6.36 1.17 1.94
CA ARG A 51 -5.30 0.93 2.94
C ARG A 51 -3.97 0.74 2.25
N PHE A 52 -3.54 1.78 1.53
CA PHE A 52 -2.42 1.71 0.59
C PHE A 52 -1.08 1.48 1.28
N TRP A 53 -0.92 1.97 2.52
CA TRP A 53 0.30 1.73 3.29
C TRP A 53 0.40 0.28 3.73
N GLU A 54 -0.67 -0.30 4.28
CA GLU A 54 -0.69 -1.72 4.65
C GLU A 54 -0.56 -2.62 3.43
N ALA A 55 -1.23 -2.28 2.32
CA ALA A 55 -1.09 -2.98 1.05
C ALA A 55 0.36 -2.94 0.54
N HIS A 56 1.04 -1.80 0.69
CA HIS A 56 2.47 -1.64 0.36
C HIS A 56 3.34 -2.58 1.19
N GLU A 57 3.18 -2.61 2.52
CA GLU A 57 4.00 -3.45 3.39
C GLU A 57 3.82 -4.95 3.09
N VAL A 58 2.58 -5.41 2.90
CA VAL A 58 2.29 -6.81 2.53
C VAL A 58 2.96 -7.19 1.20
N LEU A 59 2.98 -6.28 0.23
CA LEU A 59 3.68 -6.49 -1.04
C LEU A 59 5.20 -6.50 -0.86
N GLU A 60 5.75 -5.62 -0.03
CA GLU A 60 7.19 -5.52 0.20
C GLU A 60 7.74 -6.79 0.87
N GLU A 61 7.02 -7.34 1.85
CA GLU A 61 7.36 -8.63 2.45
C GLU A 61 7.42 -9.75 1.40
N LYS A 62 6.40 -9.83 0.53
CA LYS A 62 6.36 -10.80 -0.57
C LYS A 62 7.49 -10.56 -1.57
N TRP A 63 7.82 -9.31 -1.87
CA TRP A 63 8.91 -8.95 -2.78
C TRP A 63 10.29 -9.35 -2.23
N LYS A 64 10.53 -9.18 -0.92
CA LYS A 64 11.79 -9.53 -0.26
C LYS A 64 12.13 -11.02 -0.35
N ILE A 65 11.11 -11.88 -0.25
CA ILE A 65 11.28 -13.34 -0.24
C ILE A 65 11.16 -13.99 -1.63
N ASN A 66 10.75 -13.24 -2.65
CA ASN A 66 10.57 -13.79 -3.99
C ASN A 66 11.91 -13.88 -4.73
N ASN A 67 12.16 -15.02 -5.38
CA ASN A 67 13.38 -15.29 -6.14
C ASN A 67 13.17 -15.23 -7.67
N ASN A 68 11.94 -15.14 -8.15
CA ASN A 68 11.62 -15.00 -9.57
C ASN A 68 11.68 -13.53 -9.99
N GLU A 69 12.55 -13.20 -10.95
CA GLU A 69 12.79 -11.81 -11.37
C GLU A 69 11.54 -11.15 -11.95
N MET A 70 10.75 -11.86 -12.77
CA MET A 70 9.53 -11.31 -13.36
C MET A 70 8.46 -11.03 -12.30
N GLU A 71 8.27 -11.97 -11.37
CA GLU A 71 7.33 -11.76 -10.25
C GLU A 71 7.80 -10.62 -9.34
N ARG A 72 9.11 -10.49 -9.10
CA ARG A 72 9.67 -9.35 -8.35
C ARG A 72 9.42 -8.02 -9.05
N LYS A 73 9.59 -7.94 -10.38
CA LYS A 73 9.27 -6.73 -11.15
C LYS A 73 7.79 -6.38 -11.04
N TYR A 74 6.91 -7.38 -11.14
CA TYR A 74 5.47 -7.19 -10.98
C TYR A 74 5.10 -6.68 -9.58
N LEU A 75 5.64 -7.32 -8.52
CA LEU A 75 5.44 -6.88 -7.13
C LEU A 75 5.98 -5.46 -6.91
N GLN A 76 7.15 -5.13 -7.46
CA GLN A 76 7.72 -3.79 -7.38
C GLN A 76 6.82 -2.74 -8.06
N ALA A 77 6.20 -3.07 -9.19
CA ALA A 77 5.24 -2.18 -9.82
C ALA A 77 4.01 -1.93 -8.93
N LEU A 78 3.47 -2.97 -8.29
CA LEU A 78 2.35 -2.81 -7.34
C LEU A 78 2.73 -1.97 -6.11
N ILE A 79 3.94 -2.17 -5.57
CA ILE A 79 4.50 -1.38 -4.46
C ILE A 79 4.56 0.11 -4.85
N LEU A 80 5.05 0.41 -6.06
CA LEU A 80 5.12 1.78 -6.58
C LEU A 80 3.73 2.39 -6.79
N ILE A 81 2.73 1.61 -7.21
CA ILE A 81 1.34 2.07 -7.30
C ILE A 81 0.83 2.44 -5.90
N CYS A 82 0.99 1.58 -4.89
CA CYS A 82 0.60 1.90 -3.51
C CYS A 82 1.28 3.18 -3.00
N ALA A 83 2.61 3.30 -3.19
CA ALA A 83 3.36 4.48 -2.80
C ALA A 83 2.88 5.74 -3.54
N SER A 84 2.57 5.63 -4.83
CA SER A 84 2.00 6.72 -5.62
C SER A 84 0.66 7.20 -5.04
N MET A 85 -0.23 6.28 -4.68
CA MET A 85 -1.53 6.62 -4.09
C MET A 85 -1.37 7.35 -2.75
N ILE A 86 -0.46 6.89 -1.89
CA ILE A 86 -0.14 7.58 -0.63
C ILE A 86 0.34 9.01 -0.90
N LYS A 87 1.24 9.20 -1.88
CA LYS A 87 1.74 10.53 -2.25
C LYS A 87 0.64 11.42 -2.81
N TYR A 88 -0.25 10.88 -3.61
CA TYR A 88 -1.41 11.59 -4.12
C TYR A 88 -2.31 12.10 -2.99
N LEU A 89 -2.65 11.24 -2.03
CA LEU A 89 -3.46 11.59 -0.86
C LEU A 89 -2.81 12.65 0.04
N LYS A 90 -1.47 12.75 0.01
CA LYS A 90 -0.70 13.81 0.71
C LYS A 90 -0.59 15.11 -0.08
N GLY A 91 -1.24 15.22 -1.25
CA GLY A 91 -1.15 16.38 -2.14
C GLY A 91 0.16 16.46 -2.93
N GLN A 92 1.01 15.43 -2.87
CA GLN A 92 2.32 15.39 -3.53
C GLN A 92 2.20 14.85 -4.97
N LYS A 93 1.37 15.51 -5.79
CA LYS A 93 0.96 15.02 -7.13
C LYS A 93 2.14 14.72 -8.05
N GLU A 94 3.11 15.62 -8.15
CA GLU A 94 4.28 15.40 -9.02
C GLU A 94 5.11 14.16 -8.62
N ILE A 95 5.19 13.87 -7.32
CA ILE A 95 5.88 12.66 -6.82
C ILE A 95 5.04 11.42 -7.12
N SER A 96 3.72 11.51 -6.93
CA SER A 96 2.79 10.45 -7.29
C SER A 96 2.87 10.10 -8.78
N ASP A 97 2.86 11.09 -9.67
CA ASP A 97 2.96 10.88 -11.12
C ASP A 97 4.29 10.23 -11.50
N LYS A 98 5.40 10.65 -10.89
CA LYS A 98 6.71 10.03 -11.11
C LYS A 98 6.71 8.55 -10.71
N LEU A 99 6.17 8.21 -9.53
CA LEU A 99 6.09 6.82 -9.06
C LEU A 99 5.17 5.98 -9.95
N LEU A 100 4.05 6.55 -10.40
CA LEU A 100 3.10 5.86 -11.27
C LEU A 100 3.72 5.58 -12.64
N ASN A 101 4.46 6.55 -13.21
CA ASN A 101 5.19 6.35 -14.47
C ASN A 101 6.26 5.25 -14.34
N GLN A 102 6.96 5.17 -13.20
CA GLN A 102 7.91 4.08 -12.94
C GLN A 102 7.21 2.72 -12.85
N ALA A 103 6.06 2.65 -12.18
CA ALA A 103 5.26 1.43 -12.12
C ALA A 103 4.79 0.98 -13.52
N LEU A 104 4.31 1.92 -14.34
CA LEU A 104 3.89 1.65 -15.71
C LEU A 104 5.05 1.15 -16.58
N SER A 105 6.24 1.74 -16.44
CA SER A 105 7.45 1.27 -17.13
C SER A 105 7.76 -0.18 -16.79
N LEU A 106 7.73 -0.55 -15.50
CA LEU A 106 7.97 -1.94 -15.07
C LEU A 106 6.92 -2.91 -15.62
N ILE A 107 5.65 -2.51 -15.64
CA ILE A 107 4.57 -3.33 -16.21
C ILE A 107 4.77 -3.52 -17.71
N SER A 108 5.18 -2.47 -18.43
CA SER A 108 5.39 -2.52 -19.88
C SER A 108 6.56 -3.41 -20.32
N GLU A 109 7.50 -3.71 -19.42
CA GLU A 109 8.59 -4.67 -19.66
C GLU A 109 8.17 -6.13 -19.47
N LEU A 110 7.02 -6.38 -18.84
CA LEU A 110 6.52 -7.73 -18.61
C LEU A 110 5.72 -8.23 -19.82
N PRO A 111 5.81 -9.52 -20.18
CA PRO A 111 4.95 -10.10 -21.21
C PRO A 111 3.47 -9.95 -20.83
N GLU A 112 2.64 -9.41 -21.73
CA GLU A 112 1.23 -9.14 -21.44
C GLU A 112 0.44 -10.40 -21.05
N ASP A 113 0.81 -11.53 -21.64
CA ASP A 113 0.19 -12.84 -21.41
C ASP A 113 0.47 -13.41 -20.00
N VAL A 114 1.53 -12.95 -19.32
CA VAL A 114 1.86 -13.42 -17.96
C VAL A 114 1.19 -12.62 -16.85
N LEU A 115 0.73 -11.40 -17.12
CA LEU A 115 0.13 -10.50 -16.11
C LEU A 115 -1.10 -11.11 -15.42
N PRO A 116 -2.06 -11.75 -16.14
CA PRO A 116 -3.20 -12.40 -15.48
C PRO A 116 -2.77 -13.53 -14.54
N PHE A 117 -1.73 -14.28 -14.90
CA PHE A 117 -1.22 -15.38 -14.06
C PHE A 117 -0.57 -14.85 -12.78
N PHE A 118 0.19 -13.76 -12.84
CA PHE A 118 0.75 -13.13 -11.65
C PHE A 118 -0.36 -12.61 -10.72
N TYR A 119 -1.39 -11.97 -11.27
CA TYR A 119 -2.53 -11.52 -10.49
C TYR A 119 -3.24 -12.68 -9.77
N VAL A 120 -3.60 -13.74 -10.52
CA VAL A 120 -4.28 -14.92 -9.95
C VAL A 120 -3.41 -15.60 -8.90
N ARG A 121 -2.15 -15.88 -9.22
CA ARG A 121 -1.22 -16.54 -8.30
C ARG A 121 -1.04 -15.75 -7.03
N PHE A 122 -0.95 -14.44 -7.14
CA PHE A 122 -0.82 -13.57 -5.98
C PHE A 122 -2.09 -13.58 -5.13
N CYS A 123 -3.27 -13.40 -5.74
CA CYS A 123 -4.56 -13.45 -5.03
C CYS A 123 -4.83 -14.79 -4.34
N LEU A 124 -4.41 -15.91 -4.92
CA LEU A 124 -4.59 -17.25 -4.34
C LEU A 124 -3.64 -17.54 -3.16
N ASN A 125 -2.49 -16.88 -3.11
CA ASN A 125 -1.46 -17.08 -2.07
C ASN A 125 -1.41 -15.89 -1.09
N SER A 126 -2.53 -15.23 -0.84
CA SER A 126 -2.64 -14.08 0.08
C SER A 126 -3.60 -14.34 1.22
#